data_AF-A0A1L7BDM0-F1
#
_entry.id   AF-A0A1L7BDM0-F1
#
_cell.length_a   1.000
_cell.length_b   1.000
_cell.length_c   1.000
_cell.angle_alpha   90.00
_cell.angle_beta   90.00
_cell.angle_gamma   90.00
#
_symmetry.space_group_name_H-M   'P 1'
#
loop_
_entity.id
_entity.type
_entity.pdbx_description
1 polymer ?
#
loop_
_entity_poly.entity_id
_entity_poly.type
_entity_poly.pdbx_seq_one_letter_code
_entity_poly.pdbx_strand_id
1 'polypeptide(L)' 'MRPVINYDKLLEKIPYKFAIPIAVAKRAENLKEFAHPYVETWDNNYVSIAFKELSEGYVRIKNEEILKVLIPEVK' A
#
# COMPACT_ATOMS: atom_id res chain seq x y z
N MET A 1 11.87 -7.31 -14.59
CA MET A 1 11.15 -8.44 -13.98
C MET A 1 10.19 -7.89 -12.92
N ARG A 2 8.89 -7.68 -13.21
CA ARG A 2 7.96 -6.91 -12.33
C ARG A 2 8.12 -7.28 -10.84
N PRO A 3 8.15 -6.31 -9.90
CA PRO A 3 8.31 -6.62 -8.48
C PRO A 3 7.20 -7.56 -8.04
N VAL A 4 7.58 -8.69 -7.46
CA VAL A 4 6.62 -9.67 -6.95
C VAL A 4 6.02 -9.08 -5.67
N ILE A 5 4.74 -8.68 -5.75
CA ILE A 5 4.01 -8.19 -4.59
C ILE A 5 3.64 -9.40 -3.72
N ASN A 6 4.29 -9.53 -2.56
CA ASN A 6 3.92 -10.56 -1.59
C ASN A 6 2.77 -10.03 -0.71
N TYR A 7 1.54 -10.37 -1.11
CA TYR A 7 0.33 -9.88 -0.46
C TYR A 7 0.15 -10.45 0.95
N ASP A 8 0.57 -11.69 1.19
CA ASP A 8 0.46 -12.34 2.51
C ASP A 8 1.31 -11.61 3.54
N LYS A 9 2.57 -11.27 3.20
CA LYS A 9 3.44 -10.45 4.05
C LYS A 9 2.92 -9.03 4.28
N LEU A 10 2.20 -8.48 3.30
CA LEU A 10 1.55 -7.18 3.43
C LEU A 10 0.39 -7.25 4.42
N LEU A 11 -0.40 -8.33 4.40
CA LEU A 11 -1.50 -8.56 5.33
C LEU A 11 -1.04 -8.80 6.77
N GLU A 12 0.14 -9.40 6.98
CA GLU A 12 0.75 -9.52 8.31
C GLU A 12 0.98 -8.14 8.97
N LYS A 13 1.35 -7.13 8.18
CA LYS A 13 1.60 -5.75 8.66
C LYS A 13 0.36 -4.87 8.61
N ILE A 14 -0.48 -5.08 7.60
CA ILE A 14 -1.67 -4.27 7.30
C ILE A 14 -2.87 -5.23 7.24
N PRO A 15 -3.51 -5.53 8.38
CA PRO A 15 -4.58 -6.53 8.45
C PRO A 15 -5.91 -6.08 7.79
N TYR A 16 -5.87 -5.00 7.00
CA TYR A 16 -7.04 -4.41 6.33
C TYR A 16 -7.01 -4.75 4.84
N LYS A 17 -7.44 -5.98 4.52
CA LYS A 17 -7.37 -6.52 3.15
C LYS A 17 -7.89 -5.57 2.07
N PHE A 18 -8.98 -4.85 2.33
CA PHE A 18 -9.57 -3.90 1.37
C PHE A 18 -8.95 -2.52 1.39
N ALA A 19 -8.30 -2.12 2.49
CA ALA A 19 -7.67 -0.81 2.57
C ALA A 19 -6.35 -0.77 1.78
N ILE A 20 -5.67 -1.90 1.61
CA ILE A 20 -4.45 -2.02 0.78
C ILE A 20 -4.70 -1.53 -0.66
N PRO A 21 -5.61 -2.12 -1.46
CA PRO A 21 -5.82 -1.69 -2.85
C PRO A 21 -6.32 -0.24 -2.95
N ILE A 22 -7.10 0.23 -1.98
CA ILE A 22 -7.56 1.63 -1.93
C ILE A 22 -6.37 2.59 -1.74
N ALA A 23 -5.49 2.29 -0.78
CA ALA A 23 -4.30 3.10 -0.50
C ALA A 23 -3.34 3.09 -1.69
N VAL A 24 -3.12 1.92 -2.31
CA VAL A 24 -2.28 1.78 -3.50
C VAL A 24 -2.85 2.57 -4.68
N ALA A 25 -4.15 2.43 -4.97
CA ALA A 25 -4.79 3.12 -6.10
C ALA A 25 -4.65 4.64 -5.95
N LYS A 26 -4.99 5.17 -4.78
CA LYS A 26 -4.86 6.59 -4.47
C LYS A 26 -3.41 7.09 -4.63
N ARG A 27 -2.44 6.30 -4.18
CA ARG A 27 -1.03 6.68 -4.34
C ARG A 27 -0.58 6.62 -5.80
N ALA A 28 -1.02 5.61 -6.55
CA ALA A 28 -0.71 5.50 -7.98
C ALA A 28 -1.29 6.66 -8.79
N GLU A 29 -2.48 7.15 -8.44
CA GLU A 29 -3.06 8.38 -9.00
C GLU A 29 -2.19 9.60 -8.72
N ASN A 30 -1.74 9.79 -7.48
CA ASN A 30 -0.83 10.90 -7.15
C ASN A 30 0.48 10.83 -7.96
N LEU A 31 1.07 9.63 -8.11
CA LEU A 31 2.28 9.43 -8.92
C LEU A 31 2.06 9.78 -10.40
N LYS A 32 0.85 9.50 -10.92
CA LYS A 32 0.45 9.90 -12.27
C LYS A 32 0.29 11.42 -12.39
N GLU A 33 -0.19 12.09 -11.35
CA GLU A 33 -0.40 13.54 -11.27
C GLU A 33 0.84 14.31 -10.79
N PHE A 34 2.04 13.91 -11.22
CA PHE A 34 3.32 14.59 -10.96
C PHE A 34 3.92 14.40 -9.55
N ALA A 35 3.39 13.52 -8.70
CA ALA A 35 4.08 13.18 -7.46
C ALA A 35 5.33 12.34 -7.71
N HIS A 36 6.37 12.56 -6.91
CA HIS A 36 7.61 11.81 -7.00
C HIS A 36 7.53 10.51 -6.18
N PRO A 37 8.06 9.39 -6.70
CA PRO A 37 8.26 8.17 -5.92
C PRO A 37 9.19 8.40 -4.72
N TYR A 38 8.90 7.74 -3.60
CA TYR A 38 9.75 7.70 -2.41
C TYR A 38 10.79 6.58 -2.48
N VAL A 39 10.59 5.62 -3.38
CA VAL A 39 11.45 4.45 -3.54
C VAL A 39 12.12 4.48 -4.90
N GLU A 40 13.40 4.14 -4.94
CA GLU A 40 14.08 3.87 -6.20
C GLU A 40 13.62 2.52 -6.75
N THR A 41 13.25 2.50 -8.02
CA THR A 41 12.81 1.29 -8.69
C THR A 41 13.02 1.41 -10.19
N TRP A 42 13.39 0.30 -10.81
CA TRP A 42 13.55 0.18 -12.25
C TRP A 42 12.19 -0.06 -12.96
N ASP A 43 11.11 -0.22 -12.19
CA ASP A 43 9.74 -0.36 -12.69
C ASP A 43 9.05 1.01 -12.86
N ASN A 44 8.46 1.24 -14.02
CA ASN A 44 7.73 2.47 -14.36
C ASN A 44 6.22 2.35 -14.13
N ASN A 45 5.73 1.21 -13.64
CA ASN A 45 4.31 1.03 -13.34
C ASN A 45 3.93 1.64 -11.99
N TYR A 46 3.16 2.74 -12.00
CA TYR A 46 2.76 3.46 -10.78
C TYR A 46 2.08 2.60 -9.70
N VAL A 47 1.30 1.58 -10.08
CA VAL A 47 0.68 0.66 -9.12
C VAL A 47 1.75 -0.17 -8.41
N SER A 48 2.75 -0.63 -9.17
CA SER A 48 3.86 -1.43 -8.62
C SER A 48 4.77 -0.59 -7.73
N ILE A 49 5.03 0.66 -8.10
CA ILE A 49 5.74 1.65 -7.27
C ILE A 49 4.97 1.89 -5.97
N ALA A 50 3.68 2.19 -6.06
CA ALA A 50 2.83 2.44 -4.89
C ALA A 50 2.75 1.24 -3.94
N PHE A 51 2.68 0.01 -4.47
CA PHE A 51 2.77 -1.20 -3.65
C PHE A 51 4.10 -1.31 -2.91
N LYS A 52 5.21 -1.01 -3.59
CA LYS A 52 6.55 -1.03 -2.99
C LYS A 52 6.64 0.00 -1.86
N GLU A 53 6.23 1.24 -2.12
CA GLU A 53 6.18 2.31 -1.12
C GLU A 53 5.32 1.96 0.11
N LEU A 54 4.16 1.33 -0.12
CA LEU A 54 3.29 0.86 0.97
C LEU A 54 3.96 -0.26 1.77
N SER A 55 4.61 -1.21 1.10
CA SER A 55 5.28 -2.35 1.76
C SER A 55 6.50 -1.95 2.59
N GLU A 56 7.19 -0.87 2.19
CA GLU A 56 8.34 -0.28 2.86
C GLU A 56 7.92 0.78 3.91
N GLY A 57 6.63 1.13 3.99
CA GLY A 57 6.08 2.02 5.02
C GLY A 57 6.18 3.51 4.71
N TYR A 58 6.55 3.90 3.49
CA TYR A 58 6.56 5.29 3.04
C TYR A 58 5.16 5.84 2.82
N VAL A 59 4.21 4.97 2.48
CA VAL A 59 2.80 5.31 2.32
C VAL A 59 2.01 4.66 3.45
N ARG A 60 1.10 5.42 4.06
CA ARG A 60 0.24 4.94 5.15
C ARG A 60 -1.21 4.92 4.74
N ILE A 61 -1.98 4.02 5.35
CA ILE A 61 -3.42 3.98 5.18
C ILE A 61 -4.05 5.10 6.01
N LYS A 62 -4.84 5.96 5.36
CA LYS A 62 -5.54 7.04 6.05
C LYS A 62 -6.57 6.44 7.00
N ASN A 63 -6.68 7.00 8.22
CA ASN A 63 -7.57 6.53 9.27
C ASN A 63 -7.30 5.09 9.76
N GLU A 64 -6.04 4.66 9.70
CA GLU A 64 -5.63 3.35 10.22
C GLU A 64 -6.08 3.11 11.67
N GLU A 65 -6.11 4.14 12.51
CA GLU A 65 -6.58 4.07 13.89
C GLU A 65 -8.06 3.67 14.00
N ILE A 66 -8.91 4.15 13.10
CA ILE A 66 -10.32 3.76 13.06
C ILE A 66 -10.45 2.30 12.61
N LEU A 67 -9.64 1.89 11.62
CA LEU A 67 -9.64 0.52 11.13
C LEU A 67 -9.21 -0.48 12.21
N LYS A 68 -8.30 -0.10 13.13
CA LYS A 68 -7.92 -0.93 14.29
C LYS A 68 -9.12 -1.29 15.17
N VAL A 69 -10.03 -0.33 15.38
CA VAL A 69 -11.24 -0.52 16.20
C VAL A 69 -12.24 -1.48 15.54
N LEU A 70 -12.19 -1.61 14.21
CA LEU A 70 -13.11 -2.44 13.44
C LEU A 70 -12.64 -3.91 13.32
N ILE A 71 -11.48 -4.27 13.87
CA ILE A 71 -11.03 -5.66 13.91
C ILE A 71 -11.87 -6.39 14.97
N PRO A 72 -12.74 -7.34 14.57
CA PRO A 72 -13.55 -8.06 15.53
C PRO A 72 -12.66 -8.95 16.40
N GLU A 73 -12.84 -8.88 17.72
CA GLU A 73 -12.31 -9.89 18.65
C GLU A 73 -13.13 -11.17 18.51
N VAL A 74 -12.78 -12.00 17.53
CA VAL A 74 -13.37 -13.34 17.40
C VAL A 74 -12.59 -14.27 18.33
N LYS A 75 -13.23 -14.67 19.43
CA LYS A 75 -12.73 -15.73 20.34
C LYS A 75 -12.99 -17.12 19.77
#